data_AF-A0A0P4W2S5-F1
#
_entry.id   AF-A0A0P4W2S5-F1
#
_cell.length_a   1.000
_cell.length_b   1.000
_cell.length_c   1.000
_cell.angle_alpha   90.00
_cell.angle_beta   90.00
_cell.angle_gamma   90.00
#
_symmetry.space_group_name_H-M   'P 1'
#
loop_
_entity.id
_entity.type
_entity.pdbx_description
1 polymer ?
#
loop_
_entity_poly.entity_id
_entity_poly.type
_entity_poly.pdbx_seq_one_letter_code
_entity_poly.pdbx_strand_id
1 'polypeptide(L)'
;MTSTNKNILHPFEIEHSIESLECIVLEEILSDRWVISCGHLIQLGTQAALEAKRGGHEQVQHTLTLHHKEVEIVWHLLTAETWRLHLLPLLLDHSQDTIPISSLPFIMVLHSEVAALGLIENLVFHEESAAALEGLVLDVIDYSVRQLVRLATHAHTHPNQPLYGPDESYHSISTSKENNDRGEYSKKVKDNDLGEKRENDHQKTLKNIRNLDGSESNIQQEVTKEERRAGLVLGAKAVTVLHLLAGCRKHLPLCATTRLMNTHDVPQLLATLLYMEPWKTYHKDVVHIFEDSEWQKRTAKAPPLSHTECQMWATLQILLFDSDSINMYEINTARRNVLLKLRGHLDEAALSQVPSLEHIARWLATLAITAPQQARPPPLITTLPQLSEGVAGTWDGRWEELSLQLASYFLKPTTKCLQALASTMAAAWDLDVLEELLPHPPICTSCGGPASQRCSRCHNQWYCNRKCQVKDWPQHKKLCDLLVTSHSKTDNIQEHFASSKK
;
A
#
# COMPACT_ATOMS: atom_id res chain seq x y z
N MET A 1 -26.43 5.19 -19.46
CA MET A 1 -26.04 3.80 -19.71
C MET A 1 -25.40 3.32 -18.43
N THR A 2 -26.03 2.34 -17.81
CA THR A 2 -25.78 1.83 -16.45
C THR A 2 -24.31 1.45 -16.31
N SER A 3 -23.57 2.18 -15.47
CA SER A 3 -22.33 1.68 -14.89
C SER A 3 -22.72 0.43 -14.13
N THR A 4 -22.41 -0.74 -14.68
CA THR A 4 -22.56 -1.98 -13.94
C THR A 4 -21.61 -1.89 -12.76
N ASN A 5 -22.15 -1.70 -11.55
CA ASN A 5 -21.46 -1.88 -10.27
C ASN A 5 -20.91 -3.30 -10.26
N LYS A 6 -19.73 -3.49 -10.84
CA LYS A 6 -19.07 -4.79 -10.88
C LYS A 6 -18.33 -4.89 -9.56
N ASN A 7 -18.79 -5.78 -8.69
CA ASN A 7 -17.97 -6.23 -7.58
C ASN A 7 -16.88 -7.14 -8.16
N ILE A 8 -15.70 -7.09 -7.56
CA ILE A 8 -14.57 -7.97 -7.90
C ILE A 8 -14.96 -9.42 -7.58
N LEU A 9 -15.61 -9.59 -6.43
CA LEU A 9 -16.03 -10.86 -5.90
C LEU A 9 -17.56 -10.91 -5.80
N HIS A 10 -18.13 -12.02 -6.22
CA HIS A 10 -19.52 -12.34 -5.92
C HIS A 10 -19.68 -12.60 -4.40
N PRO A 11 -20.85 -12.32 -3.78
CA PRO A 11 -21.13 -12.64 -2.39
C PRO A 11 -20.62 -14.00 -1.87
N PHE A 12 -20.82 -15.05 -2.67
CA PHE A 12 -20.37 -16.40 -2.35
C PHE A 12 -18.84 -16.57 -2.42
N GLU A 13 -18.17 -15.84 -3.31
CA GLU A 13 -16.71 -15.83 -3.41
C GLU A 13 -16.09 -15.08 -2.22
N ILE A 14 -16.75 -14.04 -1.70
CA ILE A 14 -16.34 -13.34 -0.48
C ILE A 14 -16.40 -14.30 0.71
N GLU A 15 -17.53 -14.99 0.90
CA GLU A 15 -17.72 -15.96 1.98
C GLU A 15 -16.68 -17.09 1.92
N HIS A 16 -16.50 -17.70 0.74
CA HIS A 16 -15.49 -18.74 0.54
C HIS A 16 -14.06 -18.25 0.80
N SER A 17 -13.73 -17.05 0.31
CA SER A 17 -12.40 -16.45 0.51
C SER A 17 -12.13 -16.23 2.00
N ILE A 18 -13.10 -15.73 2.75
CA ILE A 18 -13.00 -15.48 4.20
C ILE A 18 -12.88 -16.79 4.98
N GLU A 19 -13.70 -17.80 4.66
CA GLU A 19 -13.63 -19.11 5.31
C GLU A 19 -12.25 -19.78 5.14
N SER A 20 -11.64 -19.58 3.97
CA SER A 20 -10.34 -20.16 3.62
C SER A 20 -9.13 -19.43 4.22
N LEU A 21 -9.32 -18.30 4.93
CA LEU A 21 -8.22 -17.63 5.63
C LEU A 21 -7.73 -18.51 6.78
N GLU A 22 -6.41 -18.68 6.85
CA GLU A 22 -5.74 -19.56 7.80
C GLU A 22 -4.48 -18.89 8.36
N CYS A 23 -4.13 -19.17 9.62
CA CYS A 23 -2.86 -18.74 10.19
C CYS A 23 -1.71 -19.57 9.61
N ILE A 24 -1.06 -19.06 8.56
CA ILE A 24 0.09 -19.71 7.91
C ILE A 24 1.38 -19.22 8.55
N VAL A 25 2.22 -20.16 8.98
CA VAL A 25 3.51 -19.88 9.62
C VAL A 25 4.54 -19.36 8.62
N LEU A 26 5.60 -18.73 9.14
CA LEU A 26 6.60 -18.01 8.34
C LEU A 26 7.37 -18.93 7.37
N GLU A 27 7.58 -20.19 7.76
CA GLU A 27 8.23 -21.25 6.97
C GLU A 27 7.43 -21.65 5.74
N GLU A 28 6.11 -21.46 5.77
CA GLU A 28 5.20 -21.81 4.68
C GLU A 28 4.91 -20.61 3.75
N ILE A 29 5.61 -19.49 3.89
CA ILE A 29 5.54 -18.38 2.94
C ILE A 29 5.90 -18.86 1.52
N LEU A 30 5.10 -18.45 0.53
CA LEU A 30 5.16 -18.91 -0.87
C LEU A 30 4.84 -20.40 -1.10
N SER A 31 4.36 -21.12 -0.08
CA SER A 31 3.72 -22.43 -0.31
C SER A 31 2.45 -22.28 -1.15
N ASP A 32 2.00 -23.38 -1.78
CA ASP A 32 0.75 -23.38 -2.57
C ASP A 32 -0.44 -22.90 -1.72
N ARG A 33 -0.47 -23.21 -0.41
CA ARG A 33 -1.49 -22.73 0.54
C ARG A 33 -1.40 -21.22 0.77
N TRP A 34 -0.18 -20.72 1.00
CA TRP A 34 0.06 -19.30 1.22
C TRP A 34 -0.31 -18.47 0.00
N VAL A 35 0.03 -18.92 -1.22
CA VAL A 35 -0.30 -18.18 -2.44
C VAL A 35 -1.81 -18.03 -2.64
N ILE A 36 -2.59 -19.07 -2.31
CA ILE A 36 -4.06 -19.03 -2.38
C ILE A 36 -4.61 -18.08 -1.32
N SER A 37 -4.22 -18.27 -0.06
CA SER A 37 -4.68 -17.44 1.07
C SER A 37 -4.32 -15.95 0.89
N CYS A 38 -3.08 -15.67 0.46
CA CYS A 38 -2.64 -14.32 0.11
C CYS A 38 -3.46 -13.73 -1.04
N GLY A 39 -3.85 -14.53 -2.02
CA GLY A 39 -4.68 -14.07 -3.12
C GLY A 39 -6.06 -13.65 -2.66
N HIS A 40 -6.72 -14.49 -1.87
CA HIS A 40 -8.00 -14.17 -1.25
C HIS A 40 -7.90 -12.89 -0.39
N LEU A 41 -6.85 -12.77 0.41
CA LEU A 41 -6.62 -11.60 1.26
C LEU A 41 -6.52 -10.30 0.44
N ILE A 42 -5.74 -10.29 -0.64
CA ILE A 42 -5.57 -9.09 -1.49
C ILE A 42 -6.89 -8.79 -2.21
N GLN A 43 -7.59 -9.79 -2.75
CA GLN A 43 -8.88 -9.59 -3.42
C GLN A 43 -9.95 -9.04 -2.47
N LEU A 44 -10.04 -9.57 -1.25
CA LEU A 44 -10.92 -9.07 -0.20
C LEU A 44 -10.56 -7.62 0.17
N GLY A 45 -9.27 -7.31 0.29
CA GLY A 45 -8.79 -5.94 0.55
C GLY A 45 -9.21 -4.95 -0.54
N THR A 46 -9.05 -5.32 -1.82
CA THR A 46 -9.48 -4.49 -2.94
C THR A 46 -11.00 -4.32 -2.97
N GLN A 47 -11.75 -5.40 -2.70
CA GLN A 47 -13.22 -5.37 -2.68
C GLN A 47 -13.75 -4.50 -1.53
N ALA A 48 -13.16 -4.60 -0.33
CA ALA A 48 -13.52 -3.77 0.81
C ALA A 48 -13.25 -2.28 0.54
N ALA A 49 -12.11 -1.94 -0.05
CA ALA A 49 -11.80 -0.56 -0.45
C ALA A 49 -12.82 0.00 -1.47
N LEU A 50 -13.28 -0.85 -2.41
CA LEU A 50 -14.30 -0.48 -3.39
C LEU A 50 -15.67 -0.25 -2.73
N GLU A 51 -16.06 -1.11 -1.80
CA GLU A 51 -17.31 -0.99 -1.03
C GLU A 51 -17.32 0.32 -0.21
N ALA A 52 -16.22 0.62 0.48
CA ALA A 52 -16.06 1.85 1.25
C ALA A 52 -16.16 3.09 0.36
N LYS A 53 -15.50 3.10 -0.81
CA LYS A 53 -15.54 4.23 -1.75
C LYS A 53 -16.94 4.50 -2.31
N ARG A 54 -17.73 3.45 -2.53
CA ARG A 54 -19.13 3.56 -2.99
C ARG A 54 -20.10 4.03 -1.89
N GLY A 55 -19.68 4.00 -0.62
CA GLY A 55 -20.54 4.34 0.52
C GLY A 55 -21.75 3.41 0.64
N GLY A 56 -21.57 2.13 0.29
CA GLY A 56 -22.63 1.14 0.17
C GLY A 56 -22.66 0.12 1.32
N HIS A 57 -23.26 -1.05 1.06
CA HIS A 57 -23.24 -2.17 1.99
C HIS A 57 -21.84 -2.80 2.03
N GLU A 58 -21.19 -2.77 3.19
CA GLU A 58 -19.86 -3.33 3.43
C GLU A 58 -19.96 -4.84 3.72
N GLN A 59 -20.06 -5.62 2.65
CA GLN A 59 -20.24 -7.06 2.75
C GLN A 59 -19.00 -7.75 3.30
N VAL A 60 -17.81 -7.33 2.88
CA VAL A 60 -16.55 -7.96 3.34
C VAL A 60 -16.42 -7.82 4.85
N GLN A 61 -16.65 -6.63 5.39
CA GLN A 61 -16.59 -6.38 6.84
C GLN A 61 -17.62 -7.20 7.60
N HIS A 62 -18.89 -7.20 7.16
CA HIS A 62 -19.94 -7.96 7.82
C HIS A 62 -19.63 -9.47 7.86
N THR A 63 -19.18 -10.05 6.74
CA THR A 63 -18.82 -11.46 6.68
C THR A 63 -17.60 -11.79 7.53
N LEU A 64 -16.59 -10.91 7.59
CA LEU A 64 -15.42 -11.12 8.45
C LEU A 64 -15.79 -11.23 9.94
N THR A 65 -16.65 -10.32 10.42
CA THR A 65 -17.13 -10.35 11.81
C THR A 65 -18.04 -11.55 12.07
N LEU A 66 -18.85 -11.97 11.09
CA LEU A 66 -19.70 -13.16 11.21
C LEU A 66 -18.90 -14.47 11.36
N HIS A 67 -17.78 -14.59 10.63
CA HIS A 67 -16.93 -15.79 10.66
C HIS A 67 -15.80 -15.72 11.71
N HIS A 68 -15.70 -14.63 12.48
CA HIS A 68 -14.68 -14.42 13.52
C HIS A 68 -13.24 -14.60 13.02
N LYS A 69 -12.92 -13.97 11.87
CA LYS A 69 -11.63 -14.10 11.17
C LYS A 69 -10.61 -13.01 11.51
N GLU A 70 -10.81 -12.30 12.62
CA GLU A 70 -9.92 -11.23 13.08
C GLU A 70 -8.51 -11.73 13.37
N VAL A 71 -8.40 -12.93 13.98
CA VAL A 71 -7.12 -13.55 14.33
C VAL A 71 -6.28 -13.79 13.09
N GLU A 72 -6.87 -14.36 12.03
CA GLU A 72 -6.17 -14.69 10.79
C GLU A 72 -5.67 -13.44 10.07
N ILE A 73 -6.45 -12.36 10.04
CA ILE A 73 -6.03 -11.11 9.40
C ILE A 73 -4.86 -10.47 10.17
N VAL A 74 -4.95 -10.41 11.51
CA VAL A 74 -3.85 -9.88 12.34
C VAL A 74 -2.62 -10.78 12.25
N TRP A 75 -2.79 -12.10 12.16
CA TRP A 75 -1.70 -13.05 11.94
C TRP A 75 -0.99 -12.80 10.60
N HIS A 76 -1.73 -12.62 9.50
CA HIS A 76 -1.16 -12.27 8.21
C HIS A 76 -0.36 -10.97 8.27
N LEU A 77 -0.90 -9.94 8.94
CA LEU A 77 -0.24 -8.65 9.13
C LEU A 77 1.12 -8.81 9.84
N LEU A 78 1.13 -9.49 11.00
CA LEU A 78 2.34 -9.66 11.80
C LEU A 78 3.37 -10.57 11.13
N THR A 79 2.92 -11.60 10.42
CA THR A 79 3.80 -12.51 9.67
C THR A 79 4.49 -11.77 8.53
N ALA A 80 3.75 -10.94 7.78
CA ALA A 80 4.33 -10.10 6.73
C ALA A 80 5.28 -9.04 7.29
N GLU A 81 4.95 -8.42 8.44
CA GLU A 81 5.85 -7.49 9.15
C GLU A 81 7.17 -8.18 9.53
N THR A 82 7.08 -9.35 10.15
CA THR A 82 8.22 -10.13 10.64
C THR A 82 9.12 -10.55 9.48
N TRP A 83 8.51 -11.01 8.37
CA TRP A 83 9.24 -11.29 7.14
C TRP A 83 9.97 -10.04 6.62
N ARG A 84 9.29 -8.89 6.54
CA ARG A 84 9.89 -7.65 6.03
C ARG A 84 11.05 -7.16 6.91
N LEU A 85 10.95 -7.30 8.23
CA LEU A 85 11.98 -6.82 9.16
C LEU A 85 13.21 -7.74 9.22
N HIS A 86 13.01 -9.06 9.21
CA HIS A 86 14.10 -10.01 9.47
C HIS A 86 14.55 -10.78 8.24
N LEU A 87 13.62 -11.18 7.37
CA LEU A 87 13.93 -12.04 6.22
C LEU A 87 14.23 -11.25 4.95
N LEU A 88 13.51 -10.16 4.67
CA LEU A 88 13.74 -9.37 3.46
C LEU A 88 15.19 -8.86 3.35
N PRO A 89 15.82 -8.26 4.39
CA PRO A 89 17.20 -7.82 4.30
C PRO A 89 18.17 -8.98 4.01
N LEU A 90 17.99 -10.11 4.70
CA LEU A 90 18.81 -11.29 4.50
C LEU A 90 18.63 -11.85 3.07
N LEU A 91 17.40 -11.95 2.57
CA LEU A 91 17.13 -12.44 1.21
C LEU A 91 17.73 -11.51 0.13
N LEU A 92 17.73 -10.20 0.38
CA LEU A 92 18.40 -9.23 -0.49
C LEU A 92 19.93 -9.35 -0.40
N ASP A 93 20.51 -9.65 0.77
CA ASP A 93 21.94 -9.91 0.88
C ASP A 93 22.34 -11.20 0.13
N HIS A 94 21.58 -12.29 0.30
CA HIS A 94 21.81 -13.54 -0.47
C HIS A 94 21.66 -13.34 -1.99
N SER A 95 20.91 -12.32 -2.41
CA SER A 95 20.74 -12.03 -3.83
C SER A 95 21.99 -11.47 -4.51
N GLN A 96 23.01 -11.04 -3.73
CA GLN A 96 24.35 -10.72 -4.25
C GLN A 96 25.08 -11.96 -4.79
N ASP A 97 24.83 -13.13 -4.19
CA ASP A 97 25.43 -14.40 -4.63
C ASP A 97 24.56 -15.14 -5.67
N THR A 98 23.24 -14.96 -5.60
CA THR A 98 22.30 -15.58 -6.54
C THR A 98 21.20 -14.60 -6.95
N ILE A 99 21.31 -14.10 -8.19
CA ILE A 99 20.39 -13.10 -8.73
C ILE A 99 18.95 -13.66 -8.80
N PRO A 100 17.95 -12.95 -8.26
CA PRO A 100 16.55 -13.35 -8.31
C PRO A 100 16.04 -13.35 -9.74
N ILE A 101 15.22 -14.35 -10.09
CA ILE A 101 14.60 -14.44 -11.43
C ILE A 101 13.46 -13.43 -11.59
N SER A 102 12.79 -13.05 -10.50
CA SER A 102 11.63 -12.14 -10.51
C SER A 102 11.47 -11.40 -9.18
N SER A 103 11.02 -10.14 -9.24
CA SER A 103 10.60 -9.33 -8.09
C SER A 103 9.26 -9.78 -7.50
N LEU A 104 8.46 -10.53 -8.26
CA LEU A 104 7.07 -10.85 -7.95
C LEU A 104 6.84 -11.53 -6.58
N PRO A 105 7.65 -12.52 -6.15
CA PRO A 105 7.46 -13.14 -4.83
C PRO A 105 7.62 -12.13 -3.68
N PHE A 106 8.58 -11.22 -3.79
CA PHE A 106 8.81 -10.16 -2.79
C PHE A 106 7.66 -9.16 -2.76
N ILE A 107 7.25 -8.69 -3.95
CA ILE A 107 6.16 -7.73 -4.11
C ILE A 107 4.85 -8.32 -3.55
N MET A 108 4.57 -9.60 -3.77
CA MET A 108 3.37 -10.25 -3.25
C MET A 108 3.28 -10.18 -1.72
N VAL A 109 4.38 -10.46 -1.00
CA VAL A 109 4.39 -10.39 0.47
C VAL A 109 4.15 -8.95 0.94
N LEU A 110 4.80 -7.95 0.31
CA LEU A 110 4.60 -6.53 0.63
C LEU A 110 3.15 -6.08 0.41
N HIS A 111 2.53 -6.51 -0.68
CA HIS A 111 1.12 -6.22 -0.97
C HIS A 111 0.17 -6.93 -0.02
N SER A 112 0.52 -8.14 0.45
CA SER A 112 -0.26 -8.84 1.46
C SER A 112 -0.28 -8.09 2.80
N GLU A 113 0.83 -7.45 3.19
CA GLU A 113 0.92 -6.61 4.40
C GLU A 113 -0.03 -5.40 4.29
N VAL A 114 -0.03 -4.73 3.13
CA VAL A 114 -0.92 -3.59 2.84
C VAL A 114 -2.40 -4.01 2.84
N ALA A 115 -2.72 -5.16 2.24
CA ALA A 115 -4.07 -5.69 2.19
C ALA A 115 -4.59 -6.07 3.58
N ALA A 116 -3.77 -6.74 4.40
CA ALA A 116 -4.12 -7.10 5.78
C ALA A 116 -4.46 -5.86 6.61
N LEU A 117 -3.60 -4.84 6.59
CA LEU A 117 -3.86 -3.59 7.32
C LEU A 117 -5.10 -2.86 6.77
N GLY A 118 -5.30 -2.87 5.45
CA GLY A 118 -6.49 -2.30 4.82
C GLY A 118 -7.79 -3.01 5.23
N LEU A 119 -7.78 -4.33 5.42
CA LEU A 119 -8.93 -5.05 5.95
C LEU A 119 -9.19 -4.71 7.42
N ILE A 120 -8.13 -4.59 8.24
CA ILE A 120 -8.27 -4.13 9.63
C ILE A 120 -8.81 -2.71 9.71
N GLU A 121 -8.36 -1.81 8.82
CA GLU A 121 -8.90 -0.45 8.70
C GLU A 121 -10.42 -0.45 8.46
N ASN A 122 -10.91 -1.33 7.57
CA ASN A 122 -12.35 -1.48 7.33
C ASN A 122 -13.08 -2.12 8.53
N LEU A 123 -12.47 -3.11 9.21
CA LEU A 123 -13.07 -3.72 10.41
C LEU A 123 -13.23 -2.72 11.55
N VAL A 124 -12.20 -1.91 11.81
CA VAL A 124 -12.18 -0.96 12.92
C VAL A 124 -13.02 0.28 12.64
N PHE A 125 -13.43 0.50 11.39
CA PHE A 125 -14.35 1.59 11.03
C PHE A 125 -15.69 1.50 11.78
N HIS A 126 -16.16 0.28 12.10
CA HIS A 126 -17.38 0.05 12.88
C HIS A 126 -17.06 -0.32 14.32
N GLU A 127 -17.71 0.35 15.28
CA GLU A 127 -17.46 0.15 16.72
C GLU A 127 -17.70 -1.30 17.18
N GLU A 128 -18.71 -1.98 16.63
CA GLU A 128 -19.04 -3.38 16.97
C GLU A 128 -17.96 -4.36 16.51
N SER A 129 -17.43 -4.19 15.29
CA SER A 129 -16.34 -5.00 14.76
C SER A 129 -14.99 -4.65 15.39
N ALA A 130 -14.77 -3.39 15.76
CA ALA A 130 -13.60 -2.99 16.53
C ALA A 130 -13.57 -3.69 17.90
N ALA A 131 -14.73 -3.87 18.55
CA ALA A 131 -14.83 -4.59 19.82
C ALA A 131 -14.47 -6.09 19.68
N ALA A 132 -14.74 -6.69 18.51
CA ALA A 132 -14.42 -8.10 18.23
C ALA A 132 -12.91 -8.39 18.19
N LEU A 133 -12.05 -7.37 18.04
CA LEU A 133 -10.59 -7.54 18.14
C LEU A 133 -10.14 -7.94 19.55
N GLU A 134 -10.92 -7.62 20.59
CA GLU A 134 -10.62 -7.93 21.99
C GLU A 134 -9.14 -7.65 22.37
N GLY A 135 -8.33 -8.67 22.60
CA GLY A 135 -6.91 -8.54 22.95
C GLY A 135 -5.97 -8.33 21.76
N LEU A 136 -6.39 -8.67 20.53
CA LEU A 136 -5.64 -8.45 19.30
C LEU A 136 -5.44 -6.95 19.01
N VAL A 137 -6.27 -6.09 19.59
CA VAL A 137 -6.15 -4.63 19.47
C VAL A 137 -4.77 -4.12 19.86
N LEU A 138 -4.10 -4.80 20.81
CA LEU A 138 -2.75 -4.43 21.24
C LEU A 138 -1.72 -4.69 20.15
N ASP A 139 -1.81 -5.84 19.46
CA ASP A 139 -0.95 -6.17 18.33
C ASP A 139 -1.15 -5.16 17.18
N VAL A 140 -2.40 -4.77 16.90
CA VAL A 140 -2.73 -3.77 15.88
C VAL A 140 -2.20 -2.38 16.24
N ILE A 141 -2.35 -1.94 17.49
CA ILE A 141 -1.79 -0.67 17.99
C ILE A 141 -0.26 -0.68 17.86
N ASP A 142 0.37 -1.75 18.34
CA ASP A 142 1.83 -1.89 18.34
C ASP A 142 2.39 -1.88 16.92
N TYR A 143 1.76 -2.63 16.01
CA TYR A 143 2.10 -2.62 14.58
C TYR A 143 1.97 -1.21 14.00
N SER A 144 0.82 -0.56 14.23
CA SER A 144 0.54 0.77 13.67
C SER A 144 1.56 1.80 14.16
N VAL A 145 1.92 1.77 15.44
CA VAL A 145 2.96 2.62 16.02
C VAL A 145 4.32 2.32 15.40
N ARG A 146 4.70 1.06 15.18
CA ARG A 146 5.98 0.73 14.51
C ARG A 146 6.06 1.30 13.09
N GLN A 147 4.97 1.27 12.32
CA GLN A 147 4.93 1.90 10.99
C GLN A 147 5.12 3.42 11.07
N LEU A 148 4.47 4.07 12.04
CA LEU A 148 4.62 5.51 12.27
C LEU A 148 6.03 5.90 12.74
N VAL A 149 6.64 5.09 13.61
CA VAL A 149 8.04 5.28 14.06
C VAL A 149 9.00 5.09 12.90
N ARG A 150 8.78 4.10 12.01
CA ARG A 150 9.56 3.92 10.78
C ARG A 150 9.51 5.18 9.91
N LEU A 151 8.33 5.76 9.70
CA LEU A 151 8.19 7.03 8.96
C LEU A 151 8.88 8.20 9.66
N ALA A 152 8.68 8.37 10.96
CA ALA A 152 9.32 9.44 11.72
C ALA A 152 10.85 9.34 11.68
N THR A 153 11.39 8.13 11.80
CA THR A 153 12.84 7.86 11.74
C THR A 153 13.39 8.17 10.36
N HIS A 154 12.69 7.80 9.29
CA HIS A 154 13.09 8.14 7.94
C HIS A 154 13.09 9.66 7.71
N ALA A 155 11.99 10.34 8.07
CA ALA A 155 11.89 11.79 7.91
C ALA A 155 12.95 12.55 8.75
N HIS A 156 13.39 11.98 9.87
CA HIS A 156 14.43 12.57 10.72
C HIS A 156 15.80 12.45 10.07
N THR A 157 16.09 11.28 9.51
CA THR A 157 17.38 10.98 8.86
C THR A 157 17.50 11.61 7.47
N HIS A 158 16.39 11.80 6.76
CA HIS A 158 16.33 12.37 5.42
C HIS A 158 15.35 13.55 5.34
N PRO A 159 15.70 14.73 5.90
CA PRO A 159 14.81 15.89 5.87
C PRO A 159 14.43 16.30 4.45
N ASN A 160 13.15 16.61 4.22
CA ASN A 160 12.57 16.99 2.92
C ASN A 160 12.62 15.90 1.83
N GLN A 161 12.91 14.65 2.20
CA GLN A 161 12.78 13.50 1.30
C GLN A 161 11.68 12.59 1.83
N PRO A 162 10.62 12.32 1.05
CA PRO A 162 9.63 11.34 1.46
C PRO A 162 10.26 9.95 1.35
N LEU A 163 9.73 9.00 2.13
CA LEU A 163 10.15 7.60 2.04
C LEU A 163 10.05 7.08 0.61
N TYR A 164 8.99 7.46 -0.10
CA TYR A 164 8.74 7.16 -1.50
C TYR A 164 8.30 8.42 -2.24
N GLY A 165 9.07 8.87 -3.23
CA GLY A 165 8.84 10.16 -3.89
C GLY A 165 7.87 10.13 -5.08
N PRO A 166 7.27 11.29 -5.45
CA PRO A 166 6.45 11.40 -6.66
C PRO A 166 7.25 11.10 -7.93
N ASP A 167 8.53 11.49 -8.00
CA ASP A 167 9.38 11.18 -9.17
C ASP A 167 9.57 9.68 -9.38
N GLU A 168 9.49 8.89 -8.30
CA GLU A 168 9.52 7.43 -8.36
C GLU A 168 8.19 6.83 -8.83
N SER A 169 7.05 7.51 -8.60
CA SER A 169 5.72 7.06 -9.06
C SER A 169 5.45 7.31 -10.55
N TYR A 170 6.14 8.28 -11.17
CA TYR A 170 5.93 8.63 -12.60
C TYR A 170 6.67 7.72 -13.60
N HIS A 171 7.33 6.65 -13.16
CA HIS A 171 8.11 5.76 -14.05
C HIS A 171 7.53 4.36 -14.29
N SER A 172 6.39 4.03 -13.70
CA SER A 172 5.54 2.95 -14.23
C SER A 172 4.70 3.51 -15.38
N ILE A 173 4.99 3.08 -16.60
CA ILE A 173 4.39 3.50 -17.89
C ILE A 173 5.08 4.74 -18.51
N SER A 174 6.35 4.61 -18.85
CA SER A 174 6.85 5.27 -20.06
C SER A 174 7.74 4.32 -20.85
N THR A 175 7.26 4.04 -22.05
CA THR A 175 7.99 3.53 -23.21
C THR A 175 9.47 3.90 -23.17
N SER A 176 10.31 2.90 -23.42
CA SER A 176 11.67 3.05 -23.95
C SER A 176 11.78 4.31 -24.82
N LYS A 177 12.42 5.36 -24.29
CA LYS A 177 12.87 6.48 -25.11
C LYS A 177 13.95 5.92 -26.03
N GLU A 178 13.58 5.67 -27.28
CA GLU A 178 14.54 5.51 -28.37
C GLU A 178 15.41 6.76 -28.40
N ASN A 179 16.71 6.56 -28.19
CA ASN A 179 17.71 7.57 -28.43
C ASN A 179 17.62 8.02 -29.89
N ASN A 180 17.39 9.32 -30.03
CA ASN A 180 17.31 10.02 -31.30
C ASN A 180 18.74 10.29 -31.77
N ASP A 181 19.32 9.39 -32.55
CA ASP A 181 20.49 9.72 -33.38
C ASP A 181 20.15 9.58 -34.86
N ARG A 182 20.12 10.74 -35.51
CA ARG A 182 20.04 10.91 -36.95
C ARG A 182 21.32 10.36 -37.59
N GLY A 183 21.16 9.42 -38.52
CA GLY A 183 22.22 9.01 -39.43
C GLY A 183 21.61 8.47 -40.72
N GLU A 184 21.64 9.29 -41.76
CA GLU A 184 21.30 8.94 -43.13
C GLU A 184 21.96 7.63 -43.57
N TYR A 185 21.22 6.72 -44.22
CA TYR A 185 21.59 6.19 -45.54
C TYR A 185 20.47 5.28 -46.08
N SER A 186 19.85 5.75 -47.15
CA SER A 186 18.99 4.95 -48.03
C SER A 186 19.84 3.95 -48.83
N LYS A 187 19.52 2.65 -48.77
CA LYS A 187 19.83 1.74 -49.88
C LYS A 187 18.92 0.50 -49.92
N LYS A 188 18.13 0.50 -50.99
CA LYS A 188 17.40 -0.59 -51.66
C LYS A 188 17.93 -1.99 -51.37
N VAL A 189 17.04 -2.92 -51.01
CA VAL A 189 17.20 -4.35 -51.33
C VAL A 189 15.88 -4.87 -51.91
N LYS A 190 16.02 -5.53 -53.06
CA LYS A 190 14.97 -6.13 -53.87
C LYS A 190 14.46 -7.43 -53.25
N ASP A 191 13.22 -7.77 -53.56
CA ASP A 191 12.66 -9.11 -53.44
C ASP A 191 13.59 -10.15 -54.10
N ASN A 192 13.86 -11.24 -53.37
CA ASN A 192 13.68 -12.63 -53.84
C ASN A 192 14.15 -13.64 -52.78
N ASP A 193 13.54 -14.82 -52.88
CA ASP A 193 13.90 -16.12 -52.29
C ASP A 193 13.39 -16.45 -50.87
N LEU A 194 12.18 -16.98 -50.91
CA LEU A 194 11.65 -18.04 -50.07
C LEU A 194 12.55 -19.28 -50.12
N GLY A 195 13.15 -19.65 -48.98
CA GLY A 195 13.81 -20.93 -48.79
C GLY A 195 14.81 -20.90 -47.65
N GLU A 196 14.59 -21.73 -46.62
CA GLU A 196 15.56 -22.07 -45.56
C GLU A 196 15.93 -20.96 -44.54
N LYS A 197 14.95 -20.54 -43.72
CA LYS A 197 15.19 -19.92 -42.40
C LYS A 197 14.17 -20.42 -41.38
N ARG A 198 14.34 -21.65 -40.92
CA ARG A 198 13.66 -22.20 -39.73
C ARG A 198 14.65 -23.07 -38.96
N GLU A 199 15.71 -22.47 -38.45
CA GLU A 199 16.57 -23.09 -37.44
C GLU A 199 17.50 -22.08 -36.73
N ASN A 200 17.72 -20.89 -37.32
CA ASN A 200 18.55 -19.83 -36.73
C ASN A 200 17.80 -18.80 -35.86
N ASP A 201 16.47 -18.86 -35.75
CA ASP A 201 15.69 -17.89 -34.94
C ASP A 201 15.64 -18.27 -33.45
N HIS A 202 15.79 -19.56 -33.10
CA HIS A 202 15.85 -19.97 -31.69
C HIS A 202 17.18 -19.56 -31.03
N GLN A 203 18.30 -19.64 -31.75
CA GLN A 203 19.60 -19.19 -31.22
C GLN A 203 19.77 -17.66 -31.20
N LYS A 204 19.10 -16.92 -32.08
CA LYS A 204 19.06 -15.44 -32.03
C LYS A 204 18.16 -14.92 -30.90
N THR A 205 17.06 -15.60 -30.62
CA THR A 205 16.18 -15.26 -29.48
C THR A 205 16.90 -15.51 -28.14
N LEU A 206 17.69 -16.59 -28.04
CA LEU A 206 18.51 -16.87 -26.85
C LEU A 206 19.71 -15.93 -26.67
N LYS A 207 20.26 -15.37 -27.76
CA LYS A 207 21.30 -14.32 -27.67
C LYS A 207 20.73 -12.93 -27.35
N ASN A 208 19.51 -12.61 -27.77
CA ASN A 208 18.87 -11.35 -27.39
C ASN A 208 18.37 -11.33 -25.93
N ILE A 209 18.20 -12.49 -25.30
CA ILE A 209 17.98 -12.60 -23.84
C ILE A 209 19.28 -12.39 -23.05
N ARG A 210 20.46 -12.55 -23.68
CA ARG A 210 21.77 -12.35 -23.04
C ARG A 210 22.25 -10.89 -22.98
N ASN A 211 21.54 -9.94 -23.58
CA ASN A 211 21.87 -8.51 -23.45
C ASN A 211 21.03 -7.80 -22.38
N LEU A 212 20.73 -8.51 -21.29
CA LEU A 212 20.24 -7.95 -20.01
C LEU A 212 21.42 -7.85 -19.01
N ASP A 213 22.57 -7.34 -19.46
CA ASP A 213 23.76 -7.10 -18.61
C ASP A 213 23.58 -5.90 -17.66
N GLY A 214 22.39 -5.79 -17.04
CA GLY A 214 22.03 -4.81 -16.00
C GLY A 214 20.96 -5.32 -15.02
N SER A 215 20.79 -6.65 -14.90
CA SER A 215 19.63 -7.29 -14.26
C SER A 215 19.65 -7.33 -12.73
N GLU A 216 20.82 -7.35 -12.09
CA GLU A 216 20.93 -7.46 -10.62
C GLU A 216 20.49 -6.17 -9.91
N SER A 217 20.95 -5.01 -10.40
CA SER A 217 20.57 -3.72 -9.81
C SER A 217 19.08 -3.42 -10.00
N ASN A 218 18.46 -3.88 -11.09
CA ASN A 218 17.08 -3.51 -11.41
C ASN A 218 16.06 -4.20 -10.47
N ILE A 219 16.22 -5.49 -10.17
CA ILE A 219 15.25 -6.22 -9.33
C ILE A 219 15.36 -5.82 -7.86
N GLN A 220 16.58 -5.71 -7.32
CA GLN A 220 16.78 -5.21 -5.95
C GLN A 220 16.23 -3.78 -5.80
N GLN A 221 16.51 -2.90 -6.77
CA GLN A 221 15.97 -1.54 -6.77
C GLN A 221 14.44 -1.54 -6.85
N GLU A 222 13.83 -2.43 -7.64
CA GLU A 222 12.38 -2.57 -7.75
C GLU A 222 11.77 -3.01 -6.41
N VAL A 223 12.34 -4.03 -5.76
CA VAL A 223 11.85 -4.51 -4.45
C VAL A 223 12.02 -3.44 -3.38
N THR A 224 13.18 -2.78 -3.30
CA THR A 224 13.40 -1.67 -2.35
C THR A 224 12.48 -0.48 -2.62
N LYS A 225 12.18 -0.19 -3.89
CA LYS A 225 11.22 0.85 -4.26
C LYS A 225 9.81 0.49 -3.79
N GLU A 226 9.35 -0.73 -4.05
CA GLU A 226 8.03 -1.17 -3.59
C GLU A 226 7.95 -1.28 -2.06
N GLU A 227 9.04 -1.66 -1.37
CA GLU A 227 9.10 -1.67 0.10
C GLU A 227 8.94 -0.27 0.71
N ARG A 228 9.54 0.75 0.08
CA ARG A 228 9.39 2.16 0.47
C ARG A 228 7.99 2.68 0.16
N ARG A 229 7.43 2.34 -1.01
CA ARG A 229 6.05 2.67 -1.38
C ARG A 229 5.05 2.05 -0.41
N ALA A 230 5.16 0.75 -0.14
CA ALA A 230 4.34 0.04 0.83
C ALA A 230 4.48 0.68 2.21
N GLY A 231 5.70 1.03 2.64
CA GLY A 231 5.92 1.73 3.92
C GLY A 231 5.16 3.06 4.04
N LEU A 232 5.10 3.86 2.97
CA LEU A 232 4.34 5.12 2.96
C LEU A 232 2.82 4.87 3.03
N VAL A 233 2.31 3.87 2.30
CA VAL A 233 0.90 3.45 2.34
C VAL A 233 0.53 2.92 3.72
N LEU A 234 1.32 2.00 4.26
CA LEU A 234 1.13 1.40 5.58
C LEU A 234 1.12 2.47 6.67
N GLY A 235 2.00 3.46 6.59
CA GLY A 235 2.01 4.55 7.55
C GLY A 235 0.78 5.45 7.46
N ALA A 236 0.27 5.76 6.26
CA ALA A 236 -0.99 6.50 6.11
C ALA A 236 -2.19 5.70 6.68
N LYS A 237 -2.27 4.41 6.37
CA LYS A 237 -3.29 3.51 6.92
C LYS A 237 -3.17 3.34 8.44
N ALA A 238 -1.96 3.27 8.97
CA ALA A 238 -1.70 3.18 10.41
C ALA A 238 -2.21 4.43 11.15
N VAL A 239 -2.13 5.63 10.55
CA VAL A 239 -2.79 6.83 11.09
C VAL A 239 -4.31 6.63 11.13
N THR A 240 -4.93 6.15 10.05
CA THR A 240 -6.38 5.87 10.04
C THR A 240 -6.75 4.87 11.12
N VAL A 241 -6.03 3.75 11.23
CA VAL A 241 -6.32 2.69 12.22
C VAL A 241 -6.21 3.24 13.64
N LEU A 242 -5.14 3.97 13.98
CA LEU A 242 -5.00 4.58 15.31
C LEU A 242 -6.10 5.61 15.58
N HIS A 243 -6.52 6.38 14.57
CA HIS A 243 -7.62 7.33 14.68
C HIS A 243 -8.94 6.61 15.01
N LEU A 244 -9.28 5.56 14.26
CA LEU A 244 -10.51 4.80 14.45
C LEU A 244 -10.51 4.06 15.79
N LEU A 245 -9.39 3.47 16.21
CA LEU A 245 -9.23 2.85 17.53
C LEU A 245 -9.39 3.86 18.67
N ALA A 246 -8.82 5.06 18.54
CA ALA A 246 -9.03 6.13 19.52
C ALA A 246 -10.50 6.56 19.61
N GLY A 247 -11.21 6.58 18.48
CA GLY A 247 -12.65 6.78 18.40
C GLY A 247 -13.44 5.70 19.15
N CYS A 248 -13.13 4.43 18.88
CA CYS A 248 -13.80 3.26 19.44
C CYS A 248 -13.39 2.90 20.88
N ARG A 249 -12.53 3.70 21.53
CA ARG A 249 -11.91 3.39 22.84
C ARG A 249 -12.88 2.97 23.95
N LYS A 250 -14.14 3.40 23.91
CA LYS A 250 -15.18 3.05 24.90
C LYS A 250 -15.61 1.58 24.82
N HIS A 251 -15.45 0.97 23.65
CA HIS A 251 -15.77 -0.43 23.37
C HIS A 251 -14.53 -1.33 23.44
N LEU A 252 -13.35 -0.74 23.55
CA LEU A 252 -12.07 -1.44 23.64
C LEU A 252 -11.66 -1.65 25.10
N PRO A 253 -10.82 -2.66 25.40
CA PRO A 253 -10.31 -2.86 26.74
C PRO A 253 -9.44 -1.67 27.19
N LEU A 254 -9.44 -1.35 28.50
CA LEU A 254 -8.69 -0.23 29.08
C LEU A 254 -7.18 -0.28 28.79
N CYS A 255 -6.64 -1.48 28.57
CA CYS A 255 -5.25 -1.66 28.18
C CYS A 255 -4.93 -1.00 26.82
N ALA A 256 -5.90 -0.89 25.89
CA ALA A 256 -5.72 -0.20 24.62
C ALA A 256 -5.42 1.29 24.83
N THR A 257 -6.22 1.99 25.63
CA THR A 257 -5.98 3.40 25.99
C THR A 257 -4.64 3.58 26.73
N THR A 258 -4.31 2.66 27.64
CA THR A 258 -3.00 2.66 28.33
C THR A 258 -1.85 2.50 27.34
N ARG A 259 -1.99 1.63 26.34
CA ARG A 259 -0.98 1.38 25.30
C ARG A 259 -0.76 2.61 24.43
N LEU A 260 -1.85 3.25 23.99
CA LEU A 260 -1.81 4.49 23.19
C LEU A 260 -1.16 5.65 23.95
N MET A 261 -1.57 5.90 25.20
CA MET A 261 -1.13 7.08 25.95
C MET A 261 0.23 6.91 26.64
N ASN A 262 0.47 5.76 27.27
CA ASN A 262 1.61 5.58 28.19
C ASN A 262 2.74 4.73 27.62
N THR A 263 2.41 3.65 26.90
CA THR A 263 3.45 2.78 26.33
C THR A 263 4.09 3.44 25.11
N HIS A 264 3.27 3.86 24.16
CA HIS A 264 3.75 4.37 22.87
C HIS A 264 3.78 5.89 22.75
N ASP A 265 3.16 6.60 23.69
CA ASP A 265 3.09 8.06 23.67
C ASP A 265 2.59 8.59 22.30
N VAL A 266 1.48 8.03 21.83
CA VAL A 266 0.88 8.36 20.53
C VAL A 266 0.68 9.87 20.37
N PRO A 267 0.25 10.65 21.38
CA PRO A 267 0.17 12.11 21.25
C PRO A 267 1.50 12.76 20.86
N GLN A 268 2.62 12.34 21.46
CA GLN A 268 3.94 12.87 21.11
C GLN A 268 4.39 12.40 19.71
N LEU A 269 4.11 11.14 19.36
CA LEU A 269 4.44 10.58 18.04
C LEU A 269 3.71 11.31 16.91
N LEU A 270 2.40 11.49 17.03
CA LEU A 270 1.59 12.23 16.05
C LEU A 270 2.00 13.70 15.96
N ALA A 271 2.31 14.33 17.09
CA ALA A 271 2.82 15.70 17.10
C ALA A 271 4.16 15.84 16.34
N THR A 272 5.01 14.83 16.45
CA THR A 272 6.30 14.78 15.74
C THR A 272 6.08 14.58 14.24
N LEU A 273 5.18 13.68 13.83
CA LEU A 273 4.85 13.45 12.42
C LEU A 273 4.19 14.65 11.75
N LEU A 274 3.26 15.33 12.45
CA LEU A 274 2.64 16.58 11.99
C LEU A 274 3.67 17.68 11.76
N TYR A 275 4.75 17.72 12.56
CA TYR A 275 5.84 18.67 12.38
C TYR A 275 6.73 18.33 11.16
N MET A 276 6.87 17.05 10.84
CA MET A 276 7.78 16.58 9.78
C MET A 276 7.10 16.45 8.41
N GLU A 277 5.77 16.34 8.37
CA GLU A 277 4.93 16.25 7.16
C GLU A 277 5.43 15.23 6.11
N PRO A 278 5.66 13.95 6.46
CA PRO A 278 6.29 12.97 5.55
C PRO A 278 5.47 12.65 4.29
N TRP A 279 4.19 13.00 4.28
CA TRP A 279 3.27 12.82 3.15
C TRP A 279 3.19 14.04 2.21
N LYS A 280 4.02 15.06 2.42
CA LYS A 280 4.09 16.24 1.55
C LYS A 280 5.48 16.40 0.96
N THR A 281 5.52 16.80 -0.31
CA THR A 281 6.76 17.27 -0.95
C THR A 281 6.54 18.56 -1.69
N TYR A 282 7.49 19.48 -1.54
CA TYR A 282 7.42 20.82 -2.10
C TYR A 282 8.38 20.91 -3.30
N HIS A 283 7.84 21.14 -4.48
CA HIS A 283 8.60 21.33 -5.72
C HIS A 283 8.23 22.67 -6.36
N LYS A 284 9.05 23.71 -6.13
CA LYS A 284 8.82 25.08 -6.61
C LYS A 284 7.42 25.60 -6.20
N ASP A 285 6.51 25.77 -7.15
CA ASP A 285 5.14 26.26 -6.94
C ASP A 285 4.09 25.14 -6.81
N VAL A 286 4.53 23.87 -6.78
CA VAL A 286 3.67 22.69 -6.70
C VAL A 286 3.96 21.93 -5.41
N VAL A 287 2.90 21.57 -4.70
CA VAL A 287 2.97 20.66 -3.56
C VAL A 287 2.41 19.32 -4.01
N HIS A 288 3.15 18.23 -3.81
CA HIS A 288 2.59 16.90 -3.94
C HIS A 288 2.17 16.43 -2.55
N ILE A 289 0.95 15.95 -2.45
CA ILE A 289 0.38 15.39 -1.23
C ILE A 289 0.06 13.92 -1.51
N PHE A 290 0.50 13.03 -0.63
CA PHE A 290 0.20 11.61 -0.75
C PHE A 290 -1.16 11.28 -0.14
N GLU A 291 -2.12 10.91 -0.97
CA GLU A 291 -3.50 10.55 -0.59
C GLU A 291 -4.00 9.40 -1.46
N ASP A 292 -4.88 8.56 -0.93
CA ASP A 292 -5.45 7.38 -1.64
C ASP A 292 -4.38 6.44 -2.23
N SER A 293 -3.25 6.29 -1.52
CA SER A 293 -2.08 5.51 -1.96
C SER A 293 -1.33 6.06 -3.18
N GLU A 294 -1.59 7.31 -3.59
CA GLU A 294 -0.95 7.97 -4.73
C GLU A 294 -0.52 9.42 -4.43
N TRP A 295 0.45 9.91 -5.20
CA TRP A 295 0.90 11.30 -5.11
C TRP A 295 0.04 12.23 -5.97
N GLN A 296 -0.71 13.12 -5.32
CA GLN A 296 -1.56 14.10 -5.98
C GLN A 296 -0.88 15.47 -6.05
N LYS A 297 -0.89 16.10 -7.23
CA LYS A 297 -0.34 17.45 -7.45
C LYS A 297 -1.36 18.51 -7.05
N ARG A 298 -0.97 19.43 -6.16
CA ARG A 298 -1.78 20.57 -5.72
C ARG A 298 -1.00 21.89 -5.80
N THR A 299 -1.74 22.99 -5.86
CA THR A 299 -1.17 24.35 -5.92
C THR A 299 -0.59 24.76 -4.57
N ALA A 300 0.61 25.38 -4.57
CA ALA A 300 1.27 25.82 -3.34
C ALA A 300 0.63 27.02 -2.63
N LYS A 301 -0.32 27.72 -3.27
CA LYS A 301 -1.00 28.88 -2.69
C LYS A 301 -2.08 28.40 -1.70
N ALA A 302 -1.68 28.23 -0.44
CA ALA A 302 -2.45 27.60 0.65
C ALA A 302 -2.78 26.12 0.36
N PRO A 303 -1.80 25.20 0.50
CA PRO A 303 -2.05 23.79 0.27
C PRO A 303 -3.14 23.30 1.24
N PRO A 304 -4.14 22.54 0.75
CA PRO A 304 -5.13 21.96 1.63
C PRO A 304 -4.48 20.98 2.61
N LEU A 305 -5.03 20.88 3.81
CA LEU A 305 -4.64 19.84 4.77
C LEU A 305 -4.91 18.47 4.14
N SER A 306 -3.95 17.57 4.28
CA SER A 306 -4.11 16.20 3.81
C SER A 306 -5.10 15.43 4.68
N HIS A 307 -5.74 14.41 4.11
CA HIS A 307 -6.62 13.53 4.88
C HIS A 307 -5.92 12.93 6.10
N THR A 308 -4.66 12.49 5.93
CA THR A 308 -3.84 11.96 7.03
C THR A 308 -3.58 12.99 8.13
N GLU A 309 -3.33 14.26 7.78
CA GLU A 309 -3.19 15.33 8.79
C GLU A 309 -4.48 15.56 9.56
N CYS A 310 -5.60 15.63 8.86
CA CYS A 310 -6.91 15.78 9.49
C CYS A 310 -7.16 14.66 10.50
N GLN A 311 -6.84 13.40 10.16
CA GLN A 311 -6.95 12.26 11.07
C GLN A 311 -5.98 12.36 12.25
N MET A 312 -4.73 12.77 12.04
CA MET A 312 -3.78 12.97 13.15
C MET A 312 -4.27 14.03 14.13
N TRP A 313 -4.76 15.16 13.62
CA TRP A 313 -5.34 16.21 14.46
C TRP A 313 -6.59 15.74 15.19
N ALA A 314 -7.49 15.04 14.51
CA ALA A 314 -8.69 14.49 15.13
C ALA A 314 -8.33 13.47 16.22
N THR A 315 -7.32 12.64 15.99
CA THR A 315 -6.79 11.69 17.00
C THR A 315 -6.23 12.42 18.21
N LEU A 316 -5.45 13.49 18.01
CA LEU A 316 -4.98 14.33 19.10
C LEU A 316 -6.14 14.98 19.87
N GLN A 317 -7.21 15.41 19.20
CA GLN A 317 -8.40 15.92 19.87
C GLN A 317 -9.06 14.85 20.73
N ILE A 318 -9.25 13.64 20.19
CA ILE A 318 -9.88 12.53 20.90
C ILE A 318 -9.06 12.16 22.14
N LEU A 319 -7.74 12.05 22.02
CA LEU A 319 -6.87 11.57 23.10
C LEU A 319 -6.59 12.64 24.17
N LEU A 320 -6.47 13.92 23.80
CA LEU A 320 -6.06 14.98 24.72
C LEU A 320 -7.23 15.72 25.39
N PHE A 321 -8.43 15.66 24.83
CA PHE A 321 -9.61 16.39 25.36
C PHE A 321 -10.63 15.48 26.03
N ASP A 322 -10.43 14.17 25.97
CA ASP A 322 -11.20 13.20 26.72
C ASP A 322 -10.70 13.09 28.16
N SER A 323 -11.62 13.14 29.14
CA SER A 323 -11.26 13.11 30.57
C SER A 323 -10.53 11.84 30.96
N ASP A 324 -10.94 10.70 30.40
CA ASP A 324 -10.40 9.40 30.80
C ASP A 324 -8.98 9.24 30.25
N SER A 325 -8.76 9.65 29.00
CA SER A 325 -7.46 9.60 28.32
C SER A 325 -6.45 10.60 28.90
N ILE A 326 -6.85 11.86 29.11
CA ILE A 326 -5.93 12.91 29.62
C ILE A 326 -5.50 12.67 31.06
N ASN A 327 -6.36 12.08 31.89
CA ASN A 327 -6.03 11.72 33.27
C ASN A 327 -4.93 10.64 33.35
N MET A 328 -4.75 9.87 32.27
CA MET A 328 -3.70 8.88 32.14
C MET A 328 -2.41 9.46 31.55
N TYR A 329 -2.42 10.69 31.02
CA TYR A 329 -1.32 11.25 30.24
C TYR A 329 -0.61 12.41 30.96
N GLU A 330 0.61 12.15 31.40
CA GLU A 330 1.42 13.17 32.05
C GLU A 330 2.09 14.11 31.03
N ILE A 331 1.80 15.41 31.10
CA ILE A 331 2.47 16.41 30.26
C ILE A 331 3.72 16.93 30.97
N ASN A 332 4.83 16.22 30.82
CA ASN A 332 6.15 16.66 31.27
C ASN A 332 6.75 17.75 30.35
N THR A 333 7.91 18.28 30.73
CA THR A 333 8.59 19.35 29.96
C THR A 333 8.95 18.92 28.53
N ALA A 334 9.34 17.67 28.31
CA ALA A 334 9.70 17.18 26.98
C ALA A 334 8.47 17.09 26.05
N ARG A 335 7.40 16.42 26.51
CA ARG A 335 6.10 16.31 25.81
C ARG A 335 5.53 17.68 25.48
N ARG A 336 5.53 18.57 26.48
CA ARG A 336 5.11 19.97 26.32
C ARG A 336 5.85 20.66 25.18
N ASN A 337 7.18 20.54 25.14
CA ASN A 337 7.98 21.21 24.11
C ASN A 337 7.68 20.67 22.71
N VAL A 338 7.43 19.36 22.56
CA VAL A 338 7.03 18.77 21.27
C VAL A 338 5.64 19.26 20.87
N LEU A 339 4.66 19.20 21.77
CA LEU A 339 3.29 19.66 21.50
C LEU A 339 3.24 21.16 21.15
N LEU A 340 4.08 21.99 21.78
CA LEU A 340 4.13 23.42 21.47
C LEU A 340 4.68 23.74 20.06
N LYS A 341 5.42 22.83 19.42
CA LYS A 341 5.85 22.99 18.02
C LYS A 341 4.66 23.02 17.06
N LEU A 342 3.58 22.33 17.40
CA LEU A 342 2.35 22.27 16.59
C LEU A 342 1.69 23.63 16.38
N ARG A 343 1.97 24.62 17.24
CA ARG A 343 1.47 25.99 17.06
C ARG A 343 1.85 26.59 15.71
N GLY A 344 2.99 26.19 15.14
CA GLY A 344 3.44 26.66 13.82
C GLY A 344 2.61 26.11 12.66
N HIS A 345 1.91 24.98 12.84
CA HIS A 345 1.07 24.33 11.83
C HIS A 345 -0.42 24.70 11.94
N LEU A 346 -0.79 25.50 12.95
CA LEU A 346 -2.14 26.02 13.16
C LEU A 346 -2.24 27.46 12.63
N ASP A 347 -1.98 27.63 11.33
CA ASP A 347 -2.13 28.91 10.66
C ASP A 347 -3.60 29.24 10.34
N GLU A 348 -3.88 30.48 9.94
CA GLU A 348 -5.24 30.92 9.60
C GLU A 348 -5.85 30.08 8.47
N ALA A 349 -5.02 29.57 7.55
CA ALA A 349 -5.44 28.68 6.49
C ALA A 349 -5.90 27.31 7.02
N ALA A 350 -5.14 26.66 7.90
CA ALA A 350 -5.52 25.40 8.54
C ALA A 350 -6.80 25.56 9.40
N LEU A 351 -6.89 26.64 10.18
CA LEU A 351 -8.06 26.92 11.02
C LEU A 351 -9.32 27.21 10.19
N SER A 352 -9.18 27.87 9.03
CA SER A 352 -10.29 28.10 8.11
C SER A 352 -10.82 26.82 7.48
N GLN A 353 -9.95 25.84 7.22
CA GLN A 353 -10.31 24.56 6.62
C GLN A 353 -10.93 23.60 7.64
N VAL A 354 -10.41 23.60 8.86
CA VAL A 354 -10.87 22.71 9.94
C VAL A 354 -11.10 23.53 11.21
N PRO A 355 -12.30 24.12 11.39
CA PRO A 355 -12.60 24.98 12.54
C PRO A 355 -12.48 24.27 13.90
N SER A 356 -12.62 22.94 13.96
CA SER A 356 -12.45 22.18 15.20
C SER A 356 -11.03 22.30 15.78
N LEU A 357 -10.02 22.63 14.96
CA LEU A 357 -8.65 22.86 15.39
C LEU A 357 -8.49 24.07 16.32
N GLU A 358 -9.45 24.99 16.34
CA GLU A 358 -9.41 26.16 17.22
C GLU A 358 -9.34 25.76 18.71
N HIS A 359 -9.94 24.63 19.06
CA HIS A 359 -9.87 24.11 20.42
C HIS A 359 -8.44 23.67 20.80
N ILE A 360 -7.75 22.97 19.89
CA ILE A 360 -6.34 22.61 20.08
C ILE A 360 -5.48 23.88 20.13
N ALA A 361 -5.71 24.84 19.25
CA ALA A 361 -4.96 26.10 19.24
C ALA A 361 -5.06 26.84 20.58
N ARG A 362 -6.27 26.98 21.13
CA ARG A 362 -6.51 27.58 22.45
C ARG A 362 -5.89 26.78 23.59
N TRP A 363 -5.95 25.45 23.51
CA TRP A 363 -5.32 24.57 24.49
C TRP A 363 -3.79 24.69 24.47
N LEU A 364 -3.16 24.70 23.29
CA LEU A 364 -1.71 24.90 23.15
C LEU A 364 -1.26 26.29 23.63
N ALA A 365 -2.07 27.33 23.40
CA ALA A 365 -1.81 28.67 23.93
C ALA A 365 -1.87 28.70 25.46
N THR A 366 -2.88 28.05 26.05
CA THR A 366 -2.98 27.87 27.51
C THR A 366 -1.80 27.07 28.04
N LEU A 367 -1.47 25.95 27.39
CA LEU A 367 -0.36 25.10 27.76
C LEU A 367 0.94 25.89 27.80
N ALA A 368 1.20 26.77 26.82
CA ALA A 368 2.42 27.60 26.78
C ALA A 368 2.64 28.48 28.03
N ILE A 369 1.56 28.88 28.72
CA ILE A 369 1.60 29.79 29.86
C ILE A 369 1.49 29.02 31.19
N THR A 370 0.78 27.90 31.22
CA THR A 370 0.62 27.07 32.42
C THR A 370 1.93 26.40 32.80
N ALA A 371 2.31 26.40 34.08
CA ALA A 371 3.49 25.68 34.56
C ALA A 371 3.31 24.16 34.39
N PRO A 372 4.39 23.39 34.12
CA PRO A 372 4.30 21.93 34.07
C PRO A 372 3.76 21.38 35.39
N GLN A 373 2.73 20.53 35.33
CA GLN A 373 2.18 19.89 36.52
C GLN A 373 3.12 18.78 37.01
N GLN A 374 3.07 18.48 38.32
CA GLN A 374 3.81 17.35 38.89
C GLN A 374 3.18 16.02 38.44
N ALA A 375 4.05 15.10 38.02
CA ALA A 375 3.76 13.74 37.63
C ALA A 375 2.88 12.99 38.64
N ARG A 376 1.74 12.43 38.19
CA ARG A 376 1.12 11.29 38.86
C ARG A 376 1.24 10.11 37.92
N PRO A 377 2.06 9.09 38.23
CA PRO A 377 2.16 7.93 37.36
C PRO A 377 0.79 7.24 37.32
N PRO A 378 0.21 7.04 36.13
CA PRO A 378 -1.01 6.26 35.99
C PRO A 378 -0.74 4.80 36.42
N PRO A 379 -1.77 4.05 36.86
CA PRO A 379 -1.61 2.64 37.13
C PRO A 379 -1.12 1.91 35.87
N LEU A 380 0.01 1.22 35.99
CA LEU A 380 0.57 0.37 34.93
C LEU A 380 -0.34 -0.85 34.74
N ILE A 381 -1.19 -0.82 33.71
CA ILE A 381 -1.86 -2.01 33.20
C ILE A 381 -1.06 -2.47 31.98
N THR A 382 -0.14 -3.40 32.19
CA THR A 382 0.62 -4.03 31.10
C THR A 382 0.00 -5.38 30.79
N THR A 383 -0.75 -5.46 29.71
CA THR A 383 -1.09 -6.72 29.05
C THR A 383 -0.15 -6.91 27.88
N LEU A 384 0.33 -8.14 27.68
CA LEU A 384 1.17 -8.48 26.53
C LEU A 384 0.29 -8.60 25.28
N PRO A 385 0.81 -8.21 24.11
CA PRO A 385 0.16 -8.54 22.84
C PRO A 385 0.02 -10.06 22.69
N GLN A 386 -1.02 -10.51 21.99
CA GLN A 386 -1.40 -11.93 21.98
C GLN A 386 -0.63 -12.74 20.93
N LEU A 387 -0.33 -12.15 19.78
CA LEU A 387 0.19 -12.89 18.63
C LEU A 387 1.65 -12.57 18.31
N SER A 388 2.11 -11.35 18.55
CA SER A 388 3.47 -10.93 18.14
C SER A 388 4.61 -11.73 18.80
N GLU A 389 4.48 -12.12 20.06
CA GLU A 389 5.47 -12.99 20.71
C GLU A 389 5.52 -14.39 20.08
N GLY A 390 4.38 -14.93 19.63
CA GLY A 390 4.32 -16.23 18.97
C GLY A 390 4.92 -16.24 17.56
N VAL A 391 4.67 -15.17 16.79
CA VAL A 391 5.18 -15.06 15.41
C VAL A 391 6.70 -14.85 15.39
N ALA A 392 7.23 -13.94 16.21
CA ALA A 392 8.66 -13.63 16.22
C ALA A 392 9.48 -14.55 17.12
N GLY A 393 8.93 -15.00 18.26
CA GLY A 393 9.68 -15.76 19.27
C GLY A 393 10.08 -17.16 18.84
N THR A 394 9.41 -17.74 17.83
CA THR A 394 9.76 -19.07 17.28
C THR A 394 11.12 -19.09 16.57
N TRP A 395 11.53 -17.96 16.00
CA TRP A 395 12.75 -17.84 15.18
C TRP A 395 13.76 -16.83 15.71
N ASP A 396 13.59 -16.36 16.94
CA ASP A 396 14.53 -15.42 17.56
C ASP A 396 15.95 -16.02 17.61
N GLY A 397 16.91 -15.33 16.99
CA GLY A 397 18.29 -15.80 16.82
C GLY A 397 18.53 -16.85 15.73
N ARG A 398 17.50 -17.29 14.97
CA ARG A 398 17.59 -18.31 13.90
C ARG A 398 17.16 -17.83 12.52
N TRP A 399 17.08 -16.51 12.31
CA TRP A 399 16.62 -15.89 11.06
C TRP A 399 17.46 -16.28 9.83
N GLU A 400 18.76 -16.48 9.98
CA GLU A 400 19.66 -16.90 8.88
C GLU A 400 19.31 -18.30 8.36
N GLU A 401 19.00 -19.24 9.26
CA GLU A 401 18.60 -20.61 8.89
C GLU A 401 17.31 -20.59 8.05
N LEU A 402 16.32 -19.82 8.50
CA LEU A 402 15.05 -19.68 7.80
C LEU A 402 15.21 -18.96 6.45
N SER A 403 16.05 -17.91 6.40
CA SER A 403 16.38 -17.22 5.15
C SER A 403 16.97 -18.19 4.13
N LEU A 404 17.88 -19.07 4.53
CA LEU A 404 18.48 -20.07 3.64
C LEU A 404 17.45 -21.09 3.14
N GLN A 405 16.51 -21.51 4.00
CA GLN A 405 15.41 -22.41 3.60
C GLN A 405 14.50 -21.75 2.55
N LEU A 406 14.14 -20.49 2.77
CA LEU A 406 13.21 -19.75 1.91
C LEU A 406 13.88 -19.17 0.64
N ALA A 407 15.21 -19.00 0.64
CA ALA A 407 15.95 -18.38 -0.47
C ALA A 407 15.65 -19.02 -1.83
N SER A 408 15.47 -20.35 -1.88
CA SER A 408 15.15 -21.04 -3.12
C SER A 408 13.81 -20.58 -3.74
N TYR A 409 12.79 -20.32 -2.91
CA TYR A 409 11.47 -19.88 -3.34
C TYR A 409 11.45 -18.43 -3.84
N PHE A 410 12.27 -17.55 -3.25
CA PHE A 410 12.35 -16.14 -3.63
C PHE A 410 13.32 -15.88 -4.80
N LEU A 411 14.51 -16.50 -4.77
CA LEU A 411 15.55 -16.24 -5.76
C LEU A 411 15.33 -17.06 -7.04
N LYS A 412 14.90 -18.32 -6.92
CA LYS A 412 14.65 -19.22 -8.05
C LYS A 412 13.26 -19.86 -7.99
N PRO A 413 12.18 -19.06 -7.99
CA PRO A 413 10.82 -19.57 -7.94
C PRO A 413 10.53 -20.47 -9.16
N THR A 414 9.80 -21.55 -8.92
CA THR A 414 9.31 -22.45 -9.98
C THR A 414 8.36 -21.71 -10.91
N THR A 415 8.36 -22.02 -12.21
CA THR A 415 7.44 -21.42 -13.19
C THR A 415 5.97 -21.53 -12.79
N LYS A 416 5.56 -22.65 -12.17
CA LYS A 416 4.20 -22.84 -11.62
C LYS A 416 3.88 -21.81 -10.54
N CYS A 417 4.81 -21.55 -9.63
CA CYS A 417 4.65 -20.57 -8.55
C CYS A 417 4.55 -19.15 -9.13
N LEU A 418 5.43 -18.78 -10.08
CA LEU A 418 5.36 -17.48 -10.75
C LEU A 418 4.04 -17.28 -11.50
N GLN A 419 3.54 -18.29 -12.19
CA GLN A 419 2.24 -18.24 -12.87
C GLN A 419 1.09 -18.06 -11.87
N ALA A 420 1.12 -18.78 -10.75
CA ALA A 420 0.12 -18.63 -9.70
C ALA A 420 0.14 -17.21 -9.11
N LEU A 421 1.31 -16.73 -8.68
CA LEU A 421 1.48 -15.37 -8.16
C LEU A 421 1.02 -14.30 -9.17
N ALA A 422 1.39 -14.45 -10.44
CA ALA A 422 1.02 -13.50 -11.48
C ALA A 422 -0.50 -13.50 -11.71
N SER A 423 -1.12 -14.68 -11.73
CA SER A 423 -2.59 -14.81 -11.87
C SER A 423 -3.33 -14.21 -10.68
N THR A 424 -2.83 -14.44 -9.46
CA THR A 424 -3.37 -13.86 -8.22
C THR A 424 -3.29 -12.34 -8.23
N MET A 425 -2.11 -11.80 -8.58
CA MET A 425 -1.92 -10.36 -8.67
C MET A 425 -2.80 -9.77 -9.78
N ALA A 426 -2.88 -10.39 -10.95
CA ALA A 426 -3.75 -9.91 -12.03
C ALA A 426 -5.23 -9.92 -11.63
N ALA A 427 -5.69 -10.93 -10.90
CA ALA A 427 -7.09 -11.03 -10.46
C ALA A 427 -7.46 -10.00 -9.39
N ALA A 428 -6.53 -9.63 -8.52
CA ALA A 428 -6.73 -8.58 -7.51
C ALA A 428 -6.63 -7.15 -8.09
N TRP A 429 -5.93 -7.00 -9.22
CA TRP A 429 -5.66 -5.74 -9.90
C TRP A 429 -6.31 -5.69 -11.29
N ASP A 430 -7.58 -6.12 -11.39
CA ASP A 430 -8.37 -5.97 -12.61
C ASP A 430 -8.44 -4.47 -13.00
N LEU A 431 -8.10 -4.16 -14.26
CA LEU A 431 -8.03 -2.80 -14.79
C LEU A 431 -9.34 -2.02 -14.62
N ASP A 432 -10.47 -2.71 -14.71
CA ASP A 432 -11.80 -2.12 -14.54
C ASP A 432 -12.04 -1.64 -13.09
N VAL A 433 -11.44 -2.33 -12.12
CA VAL A 433 -11.57 -2.07 -10.69
C VAL A 433 -10.62 -0.96 -10.26
N LEU A 434 -9.39 -1.02 -10.75
CA LEU A 434 -8.37 0.00 -10.47
C LEU A 434 -8.86 1.39 -10.93
N GLU A 435 -9.54 1.46 -12.08
CA GLU A 435 -10.14 2.69 -12.59
C GLU A 435 -11.14 3.32 -11.60
N GLU A 436 -11.99 2.50 -10.97
CA GLU A 436 -12.98 2.98 -10.02
C GLU A 436 -12.34 3.44 -8.70
N LEU A 437 -11.17 2.89 -8.34
CA LEU A 437 -10.41 3.29 -7.16
C LEU A 437 -9.60 4.58 -7.36
N LEU A 438 -9.36 5.04 -8.60
CA LEU A 438 -8.60 6.28 -8.87
C LEU A 438 -9.26 7.53 -8.26
N PRO A 439 -8.47 8.47 -7.69
CA PRO A 439 -8.98 9.69 -7.07
C PRO A 439 -9.51 10.71 -8.09
N HIS A 440 -9.12 10.61 -9.36
CA HIS A 440 -9.55 11.50 -10.44
C HIS A 440 -10.00 10.72 -11.67
N PRO A 441 -11.01 11.21 -12.43
CA PRO A 441 -11.41 10.57 -13.67
C PRO A 441 -10.22 10.56 -14.66
N PRO A 442 -10.06 9.48 -15.45
CA PRO A 442 -8.95 9.36 -16.38
C PRO A 442 -8.91 10.55 -17.34
N ILE A 443 -7.72 10.95 -17.78
CA ILE A 443 -7.54 12.11 -18.67
C ILE A 443 -7.58 11.70 -20.14
N CYS A 444 -8.21 12.52 -20.98
CA CYS A 444 -8.27 12.33 -22.41
C CYS A 444 -6.90 12.57 -23.03
N THR A 445 -6.32 11.56 -23.69
CA THR A 445 -4.97 11.69 -24.29
C THR A 445 -4.90 12.77 -25.37
N SER A 446 -6.02 13.09 -26.04
CA SER A 446 -6.02 14.08 -27.12
C SER A 446 -6.21 15.52 -26.65
N CYS A 447 -6.90 15.78 -25.53
CA CYS A 447 -7.26 17.14 -25.12
C CYS A 447 -6.97 17.48 -23.65
N GLY A 448 -6.56 16.52 -22.83
CA GLY A 448 -6.26 16.70 -21.41
C GLY A 448 -7.47 16.92 -20.50
N GLY A 449 -8.70 16.97 -21.02
CA GLY A 449 -9.93 17.02 -20.23
C GLY A 449 -10.34 15.65 -19.66
N PRO A 450 -11.35 15.59 -18.77
CA PRO A 450 -11.82 14.33 -18.19
C PRO A 450 -12.36 13.40 -19.29
N ALA A 451 -11.87 12.16 -19.31
CA ALA A 451 -12.27 11.10 -20.21
C ALA A 451 -13.47 10.34 -19.65
N SER A 452 -14.29 9.81 -20.56
CA SER A 452 -15.45 8.99 -20.22
C SER A 452 -15.51 7.67 -21.00
N GLN A 453 -14.64 7.51 -22.00
CA GLN A 453 -14.65 6.37 -22.90
C GLN A 453 -13.22 5.92 -23.15
N ARG A 454 -13.00 4.60 -23.13
CA ARG A 454 -11.76 3.96 -23.54
C ARG A 454 -11.87 3.37 -24.94
N CYS A 455 -10.73 3.15 -25.58
CA CYS A 455 -10.69 2.48 -26.86
C CYS A 455 -11.27 1.06 -26.75
N SER A 456 -12.37 0.77 -27.45
CA SER A 456 -13.07 -0.51 -27.39
C SER A 456 -12.31 -1.71 -27.94
N ARG A 457 -11.10 -1.51 -28.50
CA ARG A 457 -10.24 -2.60 -29.01
C ARG A 457 -9.17 -2.99 -27.99
N CYS A 458 -8.40 -2.03 -27.50
CA CYS A 458 -7.28 -2.31 -26.59
C CYS A 458 -7.58 -2.01 -25.12
N HIS A 459 -8.68 -1.33 -24.82
CA HIS A 459 -9.09 -0.88 -23.48
C HIS A 459 -8.09 0.01 -22.71
N ASN A 460 -6.94 0.33 -23.31
CA ASN A 460 -5.83 0.98 -22.61
C ASN A 460 -5.82 2.52 -22.70
N GLN A 461 -6.39 3.11 -23.75
CA GLN A 461 -6.31 4.57 -23.98
C GLN A 461 -7.65 5.28 -23.82
N TRP A 462 -7.60 6.46 -23.18
CA TRP A 462 -8.75 7.22 -22.68
C TRP A 462 -9.08 8.46 -23.52
N TYR A 463 -10.38 8.67 -23.76
CA TYR A 463 -10.92 9.78 -24.53
C TYR A 463 -12.19 10.35 -23.90
N CYS A 464 -12.36 11.68 -23.97
CA CYS A 464 -13.59 12.34 -23.52
C CYS A 464 -14.78 12.10 -24.46
N ASN A 465 -14.51 11.82 -25.73
CA ASN A 465 -15.51 11.50 -26.76
C ASN A 465 -14.85 10.90 -28.01
N ARG A 466 -15.68 10.34 -28.90
CA ARG A 466 -15.26 9.79 -30.20
C ARG A 466 -14.48 10.77 -31.08
N LYS A 467 -14.74 12.08 -30.98
CA LYS A 467 -13.99 13.09 -31.77
C LYS A 467 -12.52 13.11 -31.38
N CYS A 468 -12.23 13.04 -30.08
CA CYS A 468 -10.86 12.95 -29.56
C CYS A 468 -10.19 11.61 -29.90
N GLN A 469 -10.93 10.50 -29.85
CA GLN A 469 -10.41 9.20 -30.29
C GLN A 469 -10.01 9.19 -31.76
N VAL A 470 -10.85 9.75 -32.64
CA VAL A 470 -10.56 9.81 -34.08
C VAL A 470 -9.37 10.73 -34.38
N LYS A 471 -9.23 11.82 -33.64
CA LYS A 471 -8.09 12.75 -33.76
C LYS A 471 -6.77 12.07 -33.39
N ASP A 472 -6.77 11.22 -32.37
CA ASP A 472 -5.59 10.49 -31.89
C ASP A 472 -5.34 9.15 -32.63
N TRP A 473 -6.34 8.63 -33.34
CA TRP A 473 -6.28 7.33 -34.03
C TRP A 473 -5.04 7.10 -34.91
N PRO A 474 -4.52 8.07 -35.69
CA PRO A 474 -3.31 7.86 -36.48
C PRO A 474 -2.08 7.49 -35.64
N GLN A 475 -1.98 8.01 -34.41
CA GLN A 475 -0.90 7.72 -33.47
C GLN A 475 -1.23 6.48 -32.64
N HIS A 476 -2.46 6.38 -32.13
CA HIS A 476 -2.89 5.25 -31.31
C HIS A 476 -2.90 3.91 -32.06
N LYS A 477 -3.28 3.87 -33.35
CA LYS A 477 -3.52 2.61 -34.09
C LYS A 477 -2.38 1.60 -33.95
N LYS A 478 -1.13 2.06 -34.04
CA LYS A 478 0.05 1.19 -33.91
C LYS A 478 0.17 0.59 -32.50
N LEU A 479 -0.03 1.41 -31.47
CA LEU A 479 -0.04 0.97 -30.08
C LEU A 479 -1.23 0.06 -29.77
N CYS A 480 -2.40 0.38 -30.31
CA CYS A 480 -3.63 -0.41 -30.16
C CYS A 480 -3.45 -1.83 -30.70
N ASP A 481 -2.87 -1.97 -31.90
CA ASP A 481 -2.69 -3.29 -32.51
C ASP A 481 -1.66 -4.14 -31.73
N LEU A 482 -0.60 -3.53 -31.19
CA LEU A 482 0.36 -4.21 -30.31
C LEU A 482 -0.29 -4.72 -29.01
N LEU A 483 -1.09 -3.88 -28.37
CA LEU A 483 -1.78 -4.24 -27.12
C LEU A 483 -2.83 -5.32 -27.33
N VAL A 484 -3.57 -5.32 -28.44
CA VAL A 484 -4.51 -6.40 -28.75
C VAL A 484 -3.77 -7.74 -28.94
N THR A 485 -2.59 -7.72 -29.57
CA THR A 485 -1.79 -8.95 -29.74
C THR A 485 -1.16 -9.49 -28.46
N SER A 486 -0.97 -8.66 -27.42
CA SER A 486 -0.51 -9.14 -26.12
C SER A 486 -1.65 -9.79 -25.34
N HIS A 487 -2.86 -9.22 -25.38
CA HIS A 487 -4.03 -9.76 -24.71
C HIS A 487 -4.51 -11.09 -25.33
N SER A 488 -4.47 -11.22 -26.66
CA SER A 488 -4.85 -12.48 -27.32
C SER A 488 -3.90 -13.66 -27.09
N LYS A 489 -2.65 -13.39 -26.66
CA LYS A 489 -1.71 -14.43 -26.25
C LYS A 489 -1.99 -14.92 -24.82
N THR A 490 -2.40 -14.04 -23.91
CA THR A 490 -2.84 -14.42 -22.56
C THR A 490 -4.13 -15.22 -22.58
N ASP A 491 -5.10 -14.85 -23.43
CA ASP A 491 -6.39 -15.57 -23.55
C ASP A 491 -6.22 -16.97 -24.16
N ASN A 492 -5.35 -17.11 -25.19
CA ASN A 492 -5.04 -18.41 -25.77
C ASN A 492 -4.31 -19.35 -24.81
N ILE A 493 -3.54 -18.83 -23.85
CA ILE A 493 -2.91 -19.66 -22.82
C ILE A 493 -3.99 -20.18 -21.85
N GLN A 494 -4.95 -19.35 -21.45
CA GLN A 494 -6.05 -19.75 -20.57
C GLN A 494 -6.99 -20.80 -21.20
N GLU A 495 -7.33 -20.68 -22.49
CA GLU A 495 -8.18 -21.67 -23.18
C GLU A 495 -7.47 -23.02 -23.41
N HIS A 496 -6.15 -23.02 -23.63
CA HIS A 496 -5.37 -24.25 -23.81
C HIS A 496 -5.26 -25.06 -22.50
N PHE A 497 -5.32 -24.41 -21.33
CA PHE A 497 -5.39 -25.07 -20.03
C PHE A 497 -6.80 -25.61 -19.70
N ALA A 498 -7.87 -24.96 -20.18
CA ALA A 498 -9.24 -25.43 -19.99
C ALA A 498 -9.56 -26.69 -20.82
N SER A 499 -8.97 -26.86 -22.00
CA SER A 499 -9.17 -28.06 -22.84
C SER A 499 -8.29 -29.26 -22.45
N SER A 500 -7.27 -29.10 -21.61
CA SER A 500 -6.41 -30.21 -21.16
C SER A 500 -6.90 -30.92 -19.88
N LYS A 501 -8.08 -30.53 -19.36
CA LYS A 501 -8.75 -31.13 -18.19
C LYS A 501 -10.06 -31.85 -18.53
N LYS A 502 -10.28 -32.25 -19.79
CA LYS A 502 -11.38 -33.14 -20.18
C LYS A 502 -10.88 -34.53 -20.54
#